data_AF-A0A847Z2G8-F1
#
_entry.id   AF-A0A847Z2G8-F1
#
_cell.length_a   1.000
_cell.length_b   1.000
_cell.length_c   1.000
_cell.angle_alpha   90.00
_cell.angle_beta   90.00
_cell.angle_gamma   90.00
#
_symmetry.space_group_name_H-M   'P 1'
#
loop_
_entity.id
_entity.type
_entity.pdbx_description
1 polymer ?
#
loop_
_entity_poly.entity_id
_entity_poly.type
_entity_poly.pdbx_seq_one_letter_code
_entity_poly.pdbx_strand_id
1 'polypeptide(L)'
;YHNCQSFTHILNYIIENYYEDNEFGFYEQLGKFFNQTHFSDAKISRAQLYTILNDFLIYRNISDNNTKTLLSFDFLLNNSSPLPDNLYLHEISKSELYDVIQNNISDMPDIYKPLPYKQLIKHLNVYMFDINPINTDQKNVYIAFFDIKQSAAGNSKAYKILS
;
A
#
# COMPACT_ATOMS: atom_id res chain seq x y z
N TYR A 1 -1.80 -2.99 -21.39
CA TYR A 1 -2.20 -2.32 -20.13
C TYR A 1 -1.53 -3.06 -18.98
N HIS A 2 -0.34 -2.64 -18.52
CA HIS A 2 0.47 -3.46 -17.59
C HIS A 2 0.88 -2.75 -16.29
N ASN A 3 0.49 -1.49 -16.06
CA ASN A 3 1.14 -0.65 -15.03
C ASN A 3 0.17 0.05 -14.06
N CYS A 4 -0.85 -0.63 -13.56
CA CYS A 4 -1.54 -0.18 -12.33
C CYS A 4 -1.92 -1.41 -11.52
N GLN A 5 -0.98 -1.95 -10.73
CA GLN A 5 -1.28 -2.84 -9.60
C GLN A 5 -1.95 -2.07 -8.46
N SER A 6 -2.89 -1.19 -8.80
CA SER A 6 -3.67 -0.44 -7.83
C SER A 6 -4.70 -1.38 -7.26
N PHE A 7 -4.81 -1.43 -5.94
CA PHE A 7 -5.78 -2.26 -5.22
C PHE A 7 -5.60 -3.78 -5.38
N THR A 8 -4.48 -4.28 -5.91
CA THR A 8 -4.33 -5.72 -6.17
C THR A 8 -4.36 -6.53 -4.88
N HIS A 9 -3.61 -6.12 -3.86
CA HIS A 9 -3.48 -6.90 -2.63
C HIS A 9 -4.77 -6.84 -1.80
N ILE A 10 -5.38 -5.66 -1.69
CA ILE A 10 -6.64 -5.49 -0.96
C ILE A 10 -7.80 -6.20 -1.67
N LEU A 11 -7.90 -6.14 -3.00
CA LEU A 11 -9.00 -6.81 -3.72
C LEU A 11 -8.88 -8.32 -3.62
N ASN A 12 -7.69 -8.89 -3.79
CA ASN A 12 -7.47 -10.32 -3.60
C ASN A 12 -7.91 -10.75 -2.19
N TYR A 13 -7.46 -10.03 -1.16
CA TYR A 13 -7.85 -10.33 0.22
C TYR A 13 -9.37 -10.24 0.44
N ILE A 14 -10.02 -9.17 -0.03
CA ILE A 14 -11.48 -9.00 0.14
C ILE A 14 -12.24 -10.12 -0.57
N ILE A 15 -11.83 -10.42 -1.80
CA ILE A 15 -12.48 -11.43 -2.63
C ILE A 15 -12.37 -12.79 -1.94
N GLU A 16 -11.15 -13.22 -1.60
CA GLU A 16 -10.90 -14.54 -1.00
C GLU A 16 -11.58 -14.70 0.37
N ASN A 17 -11.64 -13.65 1.20
CA ASN A 17 -12.12 -13.77 2.59
C ASN A 17 -13.60 -13.42 2.78
N TYR A 18 -14.22 -12.66 1.88
CA TYR A 18 -15.59 -12.16 2.07
C TYR A 18 -16.51 -12.38 0.86
N TYR A 19 -15.96 -12.75 -0.31
CA TYR A 19 -16.71 -12.91 -1.56
C TYR A 19 -16.25 -14.12 -2.38
N GLU A 20 -15.71 -15.17 -1.75
CA GLU A 20 -15.08 -16.33 -2.42
C GLU A 20 -15.95 -16.92 -3.54
N ASP A 21 -17.27 -17.04 -3.29
CA ASP A 21 -18.24 -17.59 -4.24
C ASP A 21 -18.93 -16.53 -5.13
N ASN A 22 -18.62 -15.25 -4.97
CA ASN A 22 -19.34 -14.16 -5.64
C ASN A 22 -18.52 -12.87 -5.80
N GLU A 23 -17.40 -12.95 -6.52
CA GLU A 23 -16.56 -11.79 -6.86
C GLU A 23 -17.36 -10.69 -7.58
N PHE A 24 -18.26 -11.08 -8.50
CA PHE A 24 -19.12 -10.13 -9.20
C PHE A 24 -20.04 -9.36 -8.24
N GLY A 25 -20.51 -10.02 -7.18
CA GLY A 25 -21.31 -9.40 -6.13
C GLY A 25 -20.57 -8.28 -5.41
N PHE A 26 -19.27 -8.43 -5.16
CA PHE A 26 -18.43 -7.35 -4.60
C PHE A 26 -18.48 -6.12 -5.51
N TYR A 27 -18.17 -6.27 -6.80
CA TYR A 27 -18.13 -5.14 -7.74
C TYR A 27 -19.50 -4.50 -7.95
N GLU A 28 -20.57 -5.30 -7.99
CA GLU A 28 -21.94 -4.79 -8.11
C GLU A 28 -22.31 -3.93 -6.88
N GLN A 29 -21.96 -4.41 -5.68
CA GLN A 29 -22.25 -3.71 -4.43
C GLN A 29 -21.39 -2.45 -4.25
N LEU A 30 -20.11 -2.50 -4.64
CA LEU A 30 -19.23 -1.34 -4.66
C LEU A 30 -19.76 -0.28 -5.64
N GLY A 31 -20.21 -0.69 -6.83
CA GLY A 31 -20.82 0.21 -7.81
C GLY A 31 -22.11 0.85 -7.30
N LYS A 32 -22.98 0.08 -6.64
CA LYS A 32 -24.19 0.60 -5.98
C LYS A 32 -23.83 1.61 -4.90
N PHE A 33 -22.88 1.29 -4.03
CA PHE A 33 -22.40 2.20 -2.98
C PHE A 33 -21.87 3.50 -3.57
N PHE A 34 -20.97 3.40 -4.55
CA PHE A 34 -20.38 4.54 -5.23
C PHE A 34 -21.44 5.49 -5.82
N ASN A 35 -22.44 4.94 -6.52
CA ASN A 35 -23.52 5.73 -7.10
C ASN A 35 -24.42 6.38 -6.04
N GLN A 36 -24.53 5.78 -4.85
CA GLN A 36 -25.35 6.31 -3.75
C GLN A 36 -24.63 7.42 -2.97
N THR A 37 -23.32 7.29 -2.76
CA THR A 37 -22.54 8.19 -1.88
C THR A 37 -21.74 9.25 -2.63
N HIS A 38 -21.43 9.04 -3.91
CA HIS A 38 -20.59 9.93 -4.71
C HIS A 38 -21.31 10.33 -6.02
N PHE A 39 -22.34 11.16 -5.88
CA PHE A 39 -22.99 11.84 -7.00
C PHE A 39 -22.12 13.02 -7.46
N SER A 40 -21.23 12.82 -8.43
CA SER A 40 -20.57 13.96 -9.08
C SER A 40 -19.96 13.65 -10.45
N ASP A 41 -20.18 14.55 -11.41
CA ASP A 41 -19.43 14.68 -12.67
C ASP A 41 -17.95 15.11 -12.47
N ALA A 42 -17.48 15.19 -11.21
CA ALA A 42 -16.12 15.58 -10.90
C ALA A 42 -15.12 14.44 -11.14
N LYS A 43 -13.92 14.82 -11.61
CA LYS A 43 -12.78 13.89 -11.72
C LYS A 43 -12.36 13.43 -10.33
N ILE A 44 -12.45 12.12 -10.08
CA ILE A 44 -12.00 11.49 -8.84
C ILE A 44 -10.50 11.21 -8.93
N SER A 45 -9.74 11.70 -7.95
CA SER A 45 -8.33 11.40 -7.82
C SER A 45 -8.11 9.97 -7.34
N ARG A 46 -6.93 9.41 -7.61
CA ARG A 46 -6.60 8.05 -7.12
C ARG A 46 -6.69 7.97 -5.61
N ALA A 47 -6.20 8.95 -4.86
CA ALA A 47 -6.29 8.97 -3.40
C ALA A 47 -7.74 8.88 -2.91
N GLN A 48 -8.68 9.58 -3.57
CA GLN A 48 -10.10 9.49 -3.26
C GLN A 48 -10.65 8.08 -3.52
N LEU A 49 -10.18 7.35 -4.54
CA LEU A 49 -10.61 5.96 -4.74
C LEU A 49 -10.24 5.05 -3.56
N TYR A 50 -9.09 5.28 -2.91
CA TYR A 50 -8.71 4.54 -1.69
C TYR A 50 -9.63 4.90 -0.52
N THR A 51 -9.96 6.19 -0.36
CA THR A 51 -10.94 6.62 0.65
C THR A 51 -12.31 5.98 0.42
N ILE A 52 -12.81 6.01 -0.82
CA ILE A 52 -14.11 5.45 -1.19
C ILE A 52 -14.16 3.95 -0.93
N LEU A 53 -13.10 3.22 -1.30
CA LEU A 53 -13.03 1.78 -1.02
C LEU A 53 -13.04 1.52 0.48
N ASN A 54 -12.25 2.24 1.27
CA ASN A 54 -12.25 2.09 2.73
C ASN A 54 -13.64 2.36 3.33
N ASP A 55 -14.31 3.43 2.89
CA ASP A 55 -15.65 3.79 3.36
C ASP A 55 -16.69 2.72 3.01
N PHE A 56 -16.56 2.10 1.82
CA PHE A 56 -17.36 0.93 1.44
C PHE A 56 -17.10 -0.25 2.38
N LEU A 57 -15.84 -0.56 2.71
CA LEU A 57 -15.50 -1.65 3.64
C LEU A 57 -16.05 -1.39 5.05
N ILE A 58 -16.02 -0.14 5.50
CA ILE A 58 -16.65 0.28 6.77
C ILE A 58 -18.17 0.07 6.70
N TYR A 59 -18.82 0.55 5.64
CA TYR A 59 -20.26 0.38 5.42
C TYR A 59 -20.67 -1.10 5.42
N ARG A 60 -19.81 -1.98 4.93
CA ARG A 60 -20.03 -3.44 4.90
C ARG A 60 -19.60 -4.18 6.15
N ASN A 61 -19.08 -3.47 7.16
CA ASN A 61 -18.55 -4.05 8.39
C ASN A 61 -17.42 -5.08 8.12
N ILE A 62 -16.62 -4.83 7.08
CA ILE A 62 -15.47 -5.63 6.64
C ILE A 62 -14.15 -4.91 6.95
N SER A 63 -14.19 -3.59 7.19
CA SER A 63 -13.01 -2.80 7.54
C SER A 63 -12.43 -3.21 8.90
N ASP A 64 -11.30 -3.90 8.87
CA ASP A 64 -10.44 -4.25 10.01
C ASP A 64 -9.00 -3.70 9.83
N ASN A 65 -8.06 -4.13 10.68
CA ASN A 65 -6.67 -3.71 10.54
C ASN A 65 -5.98 -4.29 9.30
N ASN A 66 -6.35 -5.51 8.88
CA ASN A 66 -5.74 -6.18 7.72
C ASN A 66 -6.08 -5.42 6.44
N THR A 67 -7.37 -5.16 6.23
CA THR A 67 -7.87 -4.40 5.08
C THR A 67 -7.24 -3.00 5.00
N LYS A 68 -7.15 -2.26 6.12
CA LYS A 68 -6.44 -0.97 6.16
C LYS A 68 -4.96 -1.09 5.83
N THR A 69 -4.28 -2.11 6.34
CA THR A 69 -2.85 -2.35 6.11
C THR A 69 -2.57 -2.63 4.63
N LEU A 70 -3.37 -3.50 4.00
CA LEU A 70 -3.28 -3.83 2.58
C LEU A 70 -3.62 -2.63 1.69
N LEU A 71 -4.63 -1.85 2.09
CA LEU A 71 -5.03 -0.66 1.35
C LEU A 71 -3.95 0.43 1.41
N SER A 72 -3.31 0.63 2.57
CA SER A 72 -2.12 1.48 2.72
C SER A 72 -0.95 0.99 1.87
N PHE A 73 -0.73 -0.32 1.81
CA PHE A 73 0.33 -0.92 1.00
C PHE A 73 0.11 -0.66 -0.50
N ASP A 74 -1.08 -0.97 -1.02
CA ASP A 74 -1.45 -0.71 -2.41
C ASP A 74 -1.35 0.77 -2.77
N PHE A 75 -1.69 1.66 -1.84
CA PHE A 75 -1.55 3.09 -2.02
C PHE A 75 -0.09 3.48 -2.22
N LEU A 76 0.81 3.02 -1.35
CA LEU A 76 2.23 3.38 -1.37
C LEU A 76 3.00 2.82 -2.57
N LEU A 77 2.54 1.71 -3.16
CA LEU A 77 3.06 1.20 -4.44
C LEU A 77 2.83 2.19 -5.60
N ASN A 78 1.74 2.94 -5.55
CA ASN A 78 1.25 3.73 -6.69
C ASN A 78 1.25 5.25 -6.43
N ASN A 79 1.48 5.68 -5.19
CA ASN A 79 1.40 7.07 -4.75
C ASN A 79 2.49 7.34 -3.70
N SER A 80 2.81 8.61 -3.48
CA SER A 80 3.68 9.04 -2.38
C SER A 80 2.84 9.44 -1.18
N SER A 81 3.44 9.32 0.01
CA SER A 81 2.93 9.90 1.26
C SER A 81 2.60 11.40 1.09
N PRO A 82 1.59 11.96 1.78
CA PRO A 82 0.79 11.36 2.87
C PRO A 82 -0.25 10.34 2.42
N LEU A 83 -0.57 9.42 3.31
CA LEU A 83 -1.75 8.56 3.18
C LEU A 83 -3.04 9.39 3.31
N PRO A 84 -4.16 8.94 2.73
CA PRO A 84 -5.49 9.46 3.06
C PRO A 84 -5.76 9.37 4.58
N ASP A 85 -6.47 10.35 5.14
CA ASP A 85 -6.68 10.50 6.59
C ASP A 85 -7.31 9.27 7.29
N ASN A 86 -8.05 8.46 6.54
CA ASN A 86 -8.71 7.25 7.04
C ASN A 86 -7.83 5.98 6.96
N LEU A 87 -6.60 6.11 6.47
CA LEU A 87 -5.57 5.08 6.47
C LEU A 87 -4.45 5.47 7.43
N TYR A 88 -3.85 4.48 8.09
CA TYR A 88 -2.74 4.73 9.01
C TYR A 88 -1.62 3.72 8.77
N LEU A 89 -0.41 4.14 9.15
CA LEU A 89 0.76 3.29 9.31
C LEU A 89 1.38 3.62 10.66
N HIS A 90 2.07 2.65 11.23
CA HIS A 90 2.81 2.89 12.47
C HIS A 90 4.00 3.80 12.22
N GLU A 91 4.20 4.74 13.14
CA GLU A 91 5.38 5.58 13.14
C GLU A 91 6.59 4.76 13.56
N ILE A 92 7.63 4.77 12.72
CA ILE A 92 8.92 4.15 13.03
C ILE A 92 9.80 5.19 13.72
N SER A 93 10.42 4.81 14.83
CA SER A 93 11.38 5.69 15.50
C SER A 93 12.68 5.84 14.68
N LYS A 94 13.43 6.94 14.87
CA LYS A 94 14.69 7.16 14.12
C LYS A 94 15.75 6.10 14.41
N SER A 95 15.81 5.58 15.63
CA SER A 95 16.73 4.51 16.03
C SER A 95 16.36 3.19 15.36
N GLU A 96 15.08 2.84 15.39
CA GLU A 96 14.55 1.63 14.76
C GLU A 96 14.74 1.67 13.24
N LEU A 97 14.46 2.80 12.60
CA LEU A 97 14.73 3.00 11.17
C LEU A 97 16.21 2.79 10.83
N TYR A 98 17.11 3.27 11.69
CA TYR A 98 18.54 3.06 11.53
C TYR A 98 18.91 1.57 11.61
N ASP A 99 18.44 0.90 12.66
CA ASP A 99 18.73 -0.52 12.88
C ASP A 99 18.20 -1.39 11.74
N VAL A 100 16.95 -1.15 11.32
CA VAL A 100 16.31 -1.87 10.19
C VAL A 100 17.12 -1.70 8.90
N ILE A 101 17.54 -0.48 8.57
CA ILE A 101 18.31 -0.22 7.34
C ILE A 101 19.71 -0.83 7.43
N GLN A 102 20.40 -0.72 8.57
CA GLN A 102 21.75 -1.28 8.73
C GLN A 102 21.74 -2.81 8.63
N ASN A 103 20.77 -3.46 9.28
CA ASN A 103 20.66 -4.92 9.27
C ASN A 103 20.31 -5.51 7.90
N ASN A 104 19.69 -4.71 7.02
CA ASN A 104 19.21 -5.15 5.70
C ASN A 104 19.97 -4.49 4.53
N ILE A 105 21.10 -3.81 4.77
CA ILE A 105 21.82 -3.08 3.72
C ILE A 105 22.32 -4.00 2.60
N SER A 106 22.67 -5.24 2.93
CA SER A 106 23.09 -6.28 1.98
C SER A 106 22.02 -6.62 0.96
N ASP A 107 20.74 -6.53 1.35
CA ASP A 107 19.57 -6.90 0.56
C ASP A 107 19.01 -5.76 -0.29
N MET A 108 19.56 -4.55 -0.11
CA MET A 108 19.22 -3.37 -0.91
C MET A 108 19.86 -3.43 -2.30
N PRO A 109 19.29 -2.74 -3.30
CA PRO A 109 19.95 -2.53 -4.59
C PRO A 109 21.37 -1.95 -4.45
N ASP A 110 22.30 -2.39 -5.31
CA ASP A 110 23.72 -2.00 -5.24
C ASP A 110 23.96 -0.48 -5.29
N ILE A 111 23.05 0.27 -5.94
CA ILE A 111 23.10 1.73 -5.99
C ILE A 111 22.97 2.40 -4.60
N TYR A 112 22.37 1.71 -3.64
CA TYR A 112 22.13 2.23 -2.29
C TYR A 112 23.19 1.76 -1.29
N LYS A 113 23.78 0.58 -1.47
CA LYS A 113 24.81 0.01 -0.58
C LYS A 113 25.98 0.95 -0.22
N PRO A 114 26.55 1.76 -1.15
CA PRO A 114 27.66 2.65 -0.82
C PRO A 114 27.22 3.97 -0.14
N LEU A 115 25.91 4.24 -0.07
CA LEU A 115 25.41 5.51 0.45
C LEU A 115 25.43 5.54 1.99
N PRO A 116 25.83 6.67 2.60
CA PRO A 116 25.70 6.82 4.04
C PRO A 116 24.22 6.89 4.44
N TYR A 117 23.91 6.49 5.68
CA TYR A 117 22.53 6.45 6.22
C TYR A 117 21.71 7.72 5.94
N LYS A 118 22.29 8.91 6.14
CA LYS A 118 21.60 10.19 5.91
C LYS A 118 21.18 10.41 4.44
N GLN A 119 21.84 9.76 3.49
CA GLN A 119 21.45 9.78 2.08
C GLN A 119 20.45 8.66 1.78
N LEU A 120 20.62 7.47 2.38
CA LEU A 120 19.66 6.35 2.24
C LEU A 120 18.24 6.76 2.59
N ILE A 121 18.02 7.40 3.75
CA ILE A 121 16.68 7.81 4.19
C ILE A 121 16.02 8.88 3.30
N LYS A 122 16.76 9.49 2.36
CA LYS A 122 16.19 10.41 1.36
C LYS A 122 15.66 9.67 0.12
N HIS A 123 16.12 8.44 -0.08
CA HIS A 123 15.78 7.62 -1.23
C HIS A 123 14.88 6.44 -0.87
N LEU A 124 14.89 6.03 0.41
CA LEU A 124 14.07 4.96 0.94
C LEU A 124 12.94 5.54 1.78
N ASN A 125 11.70 5.17 1.44
CA ASN A 125 10.57 5.36 2.33
C ASN A 125 10.30 4.02 3.02
N VAL A 126 10.63 3.91 4.30
CA VAL A 126 10.43 2.67 5.07
C VAL A 126 9.19 2.82 5.94
N TYR A 127 8.34 1.80 5.91
CA TYR A 127 7.12 1.74 6.72
C TYR A 127 7.00 0.38 7.40
N MET A 128 6.36 0.36 8.57
CA MET A 128 6.05 -0.85 9.31
C MET A 128 4.59 -1.21 9.04
N PHE A 129 4.36 -2.47 8.71
CA PHE A 129 3.03 -3.04 8.50
C PHE A 129 2.81 -4.11 9.57
N ASP A 130 1.63 -4.13 10.17
CA ASP A 130 1.25 -5.11 11.21
C ASP A 130 1.10 -6.53 10.66
N ILE A 131 0.82 -6.63 9.36
CA ILE A 131 0.77 -7.88 8.62
C ILE A 131 1.67 -7.80 7.40
N ASN A 132 2.14 -8.95 6.94
CA ASN A 132 2.86 -9.02 5.67
C ASN A 132 1.85 -8.86 4.52
N PRO A 133 1.92 -7.76 3.73
CA PRO A 133 0.92 -7.49 2.70
C PRO A 133 1.02 -8.42 1.48
N ILE A 134 2.05 -9.26 1.40
CA ILE A 134 2.29 -10.18 0.28
C ILE A 134 1.65 -11.55 0.52
N ASN A 135 1.66 -12.03 1.76
CA ASN A 135 1.18 -13.36 2.11
C ASN A 135 0.16 -13.37 3.26
N THR A 136 -0.17 -12.20 3.81
CA THR A 136 -1.13 -11.98 4.91
C THR A 136 -0.77 -12.60 6.26
N ASP A 137 0.49 -12.99 6.46
CA ASP A 137 0.98 -13.48 7.75
C ASP A 137 0.88 -12.39 8.83
N GLN A 138 0.39 -12.77 10.02
CA GLN A 138 0.27 -11.91 11.20
C GLN A 138 1.64 -11.68 11.87
N LYS A 139 2.50 -10.93 11.18
CA LYS A 139 3.82 -10.55 11.66
C LYS A 139 4.15 -9.14 11.19
N ASN A 140 4.69 -8.34 12.11
CA ASN A 140 5.22 -7.03 11.77
C ASN A 140 6.35 -7.16 10.74
N VAL A 141 6.25 -6.42 9.66
CA VAL A 141 7.27 -6.34 8.61
C VAL A 141 7.61 -4.90 8.29
N TYR A 142 8.89 -4.64 8.06
CA TYR A 142 9.32 -3.37 7.51
C TYR A 142 9.43 -3.49 6.00
N ILE A 143 8.95 -2.49 5.28
CA ILE A 143 9.03 -2.46 3.83
C ILE A 143 9.64 -1.14 3.40
N ALA A 144 10.75 -1.23 2.68
CA ALA A 144 11.36 -0.08 2.02
C ALA A 144 10.78 0.08 0.62
N PHE A 145 10.27 1.26 0.30
CA PHE A 145 9.86 1.68 -1.04
C PHE A 145 10.90 2.62 -1.63
N PHE A 146 11.26 2.39 -2.89
CA PHE A 146 12.26 3.18 -3.59
C PHE A 146 11.96 3.25 -5.09
N ASP A 147 12.40 4.33 -5.71
CA ASP A 147 12.20 4.55 -7.14
C ASP A 147 13.22 3.74 -7.95
N ILE A 148 12.75 2.95 -8.91
CA ILE A 148 13.62 2.37 -9.93
C ILE A 148 13.69 3.33 -11.11
N LYS A 149 14.89 3.82 -11.42
CA LYS A 149 15.11 4.51 -12.70
C LYS A 149 15.13 3.49 -13.83
N GLN A 150 14.05 3.39 -14.63
CA GLN A 150 14.17 3.01 -16.05
C GLN A 150 12.98 3.37 -16.96
N SER A 151 13.34 4.05 -18.06
CA SER A 151 12.73 4.26 -19.39
C SER A 151 11.25 4.63 -19.57
N ALA A 152 11.03 5.75 -20.30
CA ALA A 152 9.91 6.15 -21.18
C ALA A 152 8.43 6.01 -20.72
N ALA A 153 8.10 5.27 -19.67
CA ALA A 153 6.73 4.89 -19.30
C ALA A 153 6.29 5.33 -17.90
N GLY A 154 7.04 6.25 -17.26
CA GLY A 154 6.73 6.79 -15.94
C GLY A 154 7.51 6.12 -14.79
N ASN A 155 7.54 6.78 -13.63
CA ASN A 155 8.23 6.29 -12.44
C ASN A 155 7.52 5.03 -11.90
N SER A 156 8.23 3.91 -11.79
CA SER A 156 7.76 2.71 -11.10
C SER A 156 8.45 2.63 -9.73
N LYS A 157 7.64 2.47 -8.68
CA LYS A 157 8.16 2.19 -7.33
C LYS A 157 8.37 0.69 -7.18
N ALA A 158 9.51 0.32 -6.64
CA ALA A 158 9.74 -1.01 -6.12
C ALA A 158 9.72 -0.99 -4.61
N TYR A 159 9.56 -2.17 -4.04
CA TYR A 159 9.62 -2.38 -2.62
C TYR A 159 10.48 -3.59 -2.27
N LYS A 160 10.98 -3.61 -1.04
CA LYS A 160 11.71 -4.72 -0.46
C LYS A 160 11.26 -4.92 0.99
N ILE A 161 10.87 -6.14 1.32
CA ILE A 161 10.63 -6.55 2.72
C ILE A 161 11.99 -6.63 3.41
N LEU A 162 12.09 -5.98 4.56
CA LEU A 162 13.26 -5.97 5.44
C LEU A 162 12.95 -6.85 6.64
N SER A 163 13.84 -7.79 6.92
CA SER A 163 13.71 -8.82 7.94
C SER A 163 14.53 -8.53 9.19
#